data_AF-A0A3R9PQF2-F1
#
_entry.id   AF-A0A3R9PQF2-F1
#
_cell.length_a   1.000
_cell.length_b   1.000
_cell.length_c   1.000
_cell.angle_alpha   90.00
_cell.angle_beta   90.00
_cell.angle_gamma   90.00
#
_symmetry.space_group_name_H-M   'P 1'
#
loop_
_entity.id
_entity.type
_entity.pdbx_description
1 polymer ?
#
loop_
_entity_poly.entity_id
_entity_poly.type
_entity_poly.pdbx_seq_one_letter_code
_entity_poly.pdbx_strand_id
1 'polypeptide(L)'
;MTTKKQLQRESEARKAKRLAHLGIWIGVTSLVIGVIALWAFWPGVTVSISDPVDPNNPFSASVTVTNNGHLPLTSVRPSFGLGKITYGDPNRSSTYESSEDYAAMGSEEWHPRDLGTDEKFEVALNEVWPDQLGPLLSAELAIMVEYRIPIIHWRRFKSFPYKAKRQTNGHFYWYSDANKGHVVRTPPPR
;
A
#
# COMPACT_ATOMS: atom_id res chain seq x y z
N MET A 1 23.69 8.39 -69.83
CA MET A 1 22.33 8.72 -69.33
C MET A 1 21.94 7.99 -68.03
N THR A 2 22.81 7.17 -67.44
CA THR A 2 22.52 6.24 -66.32
C THR A 2 22.70 6.84 -64.92
N THR A 3 23.57 7.85 -64.74
CA THR A 3 23.93 8.43 -63.44
C THR A 3 22.79 9.18 -62.73
N LYS A 4 21.93 9.90 -63.46
CA LYS A 4 20.79 10.63 -62.86
C LYS A 4 19.78 9.69 -62.20
N LYS A 5 19.53 8.52 -62.80
CA LYS A 5 18.60 7.51 -62.26
C LYS A 5 19.12 6.87 -60.98
N GLN A 6 20.44 6.66 -60.86
CA GLN A 6 21.05 6.11 -59.64
C GLN A 6 20.95 7.10 -58.46
N LEU A 7 21.29 8.37 -58.69
CA LEU A 7 21.16 9.43 -57.68
C LEU A 7 19.71 9.58 -57.16
N GLN A 8 18.73 9.49 -58.06
CA GLN A 8 17.33 9.57 -57.68
C GLN A 8 16.91 8.40 -56.78
N ARG A 9 17.29 7.16 -57.14
CA ARG A 9 17.03 5.95 -56.34
C ARG A 9 17.69 6.00 -54.97
N GLU A 10 18.92 6.50 -54.88
CA GLU A 10 19.59 6.67 -53.58
C GLU A 10 18.88 7.70 -52.69
N SER A 11 18.42 8.81 -53.29
CA SER A 11 17.69 9.85 -52.55
C SER A 11 16.36 9.33 -52.00
N GLU A 12 15.63 8.53 -52.78
CA GLU A 12 14.37 7.90 -52.38
C GLU A 12 14.60 6.85 -51.29
N ALA A 13 15.64 6.01 -51.43
CA ALA A 13 16.01 5.03 -50.42
C ALA A 13 16.42 5.68 -49.08
N ARG A 14 17.16 6.80 -49.11
CA ARG A 14 17.51 7.56 -47.91
C ARG A 14 16.28 8.19 -47.26
N LYS A 15 15.36 8.76 -48.05
CA LYS A 15 14.09 9.30 -47.54
C LYS A 15 13.25 8.20 -46.91
N ALA A 16 13.10 7.04 -47.57
CA ALA A 16 12.38 5.88 -47.04
C ALA A 16 12.98 5.37 -45.73
N LYS A 17 14.32 5.24 -45.64
CA LYS A 17 15.01 4.86 -44.40
C LYS A 17 14.79 5.89 -43.27
N ARG A 18 14.85 7.19 -43.58
CA ARG A 18 14.56 8.26 -42.60
C ARG A 18 13.12 8.20 -42.09
N LEU A 19 12.16 7.99 -42.98
CA LEU A 19 10.75 7.84 -42.60
C LEU A 19 10.51 6.58 -41.77
N ALA A 20 11.15 5.46 -42.11
CA ALA A 20 11.07 4.23 -41.33
C ALA A 20 11.65 4.40 -39.92
N HIS A 21 12.83 5.01 -39.79
CA HIS A 21 13.42 5.32 -38.49
C HIS A 21 12.56 6.29 -37.67
N LEU A 22 12.02 7.33 -38.31
CA LEU A 22 11.11 8.26 -37.64
C LEU A 22 9.87 7.53 -37.12
N GLY A 23 9.29 6.63 -37.92
CA GLY A 23 8.15 5.81 -37.51
C GLY A 23 8.47 4.91 -36.31
N ILE A 24 9.64 4.30 -36.29
CA ILE A 24 10.11 3.50 -35.14
C ILE A 24 10.22 4.37 -33.89
N TRP A 25 10.86 5.55 -33.98
CA TRP A 25 11.02 6.45 -32.84
C TRP A 25 9.67 6.95 -32.30
N ILE A 26 8.76 7.37 -33.18
CA ILE A 26 7.40 7.78 -32.79
C ILE A 26 6.68 6.62 -32.08
N GLY A 27 6.80 5.40 -32.61
CA GLY A 27 6.22 4.21 -31.98
C GLY A 27 6.78 3.94 -30.58
N VAL A 28 8.10 3.99 -30.43
CA VAL A 28 8.79 3.80 -29.13
C VAL A 28 8.38 4.89 -28.14
N THR A 29 8.42 6.16 -28.54
CA THR A 29 8.03 7.27 -27.67
C THR A 29 6.57 7.17 -27.23
N SER A 30 5.66 6.81 -28.13
CA SER A 30 4.24 6.63 -27.81
C SER A 30 4.02 5.50 -26.80
N LEU A 31 4.75 4.39 -26.95
CA LEU A 31 4.68 3.27 -26.01
C LEU A 31 5.18 3.66 -24.62
N VAL A 32 6.32 4.36 -24.54
CA VAL A 32 6.88 4.83 -23.26
C VAL A 32 5.92 5.78 -22.55
N ILE A 33 5.35 6.76 -23.28
CA ILE A 33 4.36 7.68 -22.71
C ILE A 33 3.13 6.91 -22.22
N GLY A 34 2.66 5.92 -22.98
CA GLY A 34 1.54 5.07 -22.58
C GLY A 34 1.80 4.29 -21.28
N VAL A 35 2.99 3.70 -21.13
CA VAL A 35 3.35 2.97 -19.90
C VAL A 35 3.45 3.92 -18.71
N ILE A 36 4.06 5.09 -18.87
CA ILE A 36 4.15 6.10 -17.81
C ILE A 36 2.75 6.57 -17.39
N ALA A 37 1.86 6.82 -18.35
CA ALA A 37 0.49 7.22 -18.07
C ALA A 37 -0.25 6.13 -17.27
N LEU A 38 -0.16 4.86 -17.69
CA LEU A 38 -0.77 3.74 -16.96
C LEU A 38 -0.26 3.64 -15.51
N TRP A 39 1.03 3.91 -15.30
CA TRP A 39 1.63 3.88 -13.98
C TRP A 39 1.17 5.06 -13.10
N ALA A 40 1.01 6.26 -13.69
CA ALA A 40 0.47 7.43 -12.99
C ALA A 40 -0.99 7.21 -12.54
N PHE A 41 -1.77 6.41 -13.26
CA PHE A 41 -3.13 6.03 -12.85
C PHE A 41 -3.19 4.85 -11.87
N TRP A 42 -2.05 4.35 -11.39
CA TRP A 42 -2.05 3.26 -10.42
C TRP A 42 -2.50 3.78 -9.04
N PRO A 43 -3.45 3.11 -8.37
CA PRO A 43 -3.92 3.54 -7.06
C PRO A 43 -2.80 3.44 -6.02
N GLY A 44 -2.57 4.53 -5.32
CA GLY A 44 -1.61 4.64 -4.24
C GLY A 44 -2.34 4.71 -2.90
N VAL A 45 -2.21 3.67 -2.08
CA VAL A 45 -2.57 3.73 -0.66
C VAL A 45 -1.31 3.58 0.16
N THR A 46 -1.10 4.51 1.08
CA THR A 46 -0.09 4.44 2.13
C THR A 46 -0.75 4.47 3.49
N VAL A 47 -0.06 3.85 4.44
CA VAL A 47 -0.46 3.80 5.83
C VAL A 47 0.73 4.22 6.65
N SER A 48 0.48 5.04 7.67
CA SER A 48 1.44 5.37 8.72
C SER A 48 0.76 5.21 10.07
N ILE A 49 1.56 4.88 11.08
CA ILE A 49 1.12 4.78 12.46
C ILE A 49 1.87 5.83 13.27
N SER A 50 1.16 6.56 14.11
CA SER A 50 1.75 7.57 14.98
C SER A 50 2.54 6.91 16.11
N ASP A 51 3.32 7.71 16.82
CA ASP A 51 3.81 7.29 18.13
C ASP A 51 2.61 7.11 19.08
N PRO A 52 2.68 6.15 20.03
CA PRO A 52 1.64 5.95 21.03
C PRO A 52 1.50 7.18 21.94
N VAL A 53 0.27 7.59 22.23
CA VAL A 53 -0.02 8.70 23.17
C VAL A 53 0.35 8.31 24.61
N ASP A 54 0.08 7.06 24.99
CA ASP A 54 0.60 6.43 26.20
C ASP A 54 1.82 5.56 25.85
N PRO A 55 3.04 5.94 26.31
CA PRO A 55 4.26 5.22 26.00
C PRO A 55 4.30 3.75 26.49
N ASN A 56 3.43 3.38 27.45
CA ASN A 56 3.33 2.02 27.98
C ASN A 56 2.33 1.15 27.20
N ASN A 57 1.49 1.76 26.36
CA ASN A 57 0.45 1.09 25.62
C ASN A 57 0.56 1.43 24.12
N PRO A 58 1.12 0.53 23.28
CA PRO A 58 1.27 0.83 21.86
C PRO A 58 -0.04 0.94 21.09
N PHE A 59 -1.16 0.46 21.65
CA PHE A 59 -2.48 0.60 21.02
C PHE A 59 -3.08 1.99 21.21
N SER A 60 -2.45 2.86 22.00
CA SER A 60 -2.82 4.28 22.08
C SER A 60 -2.35 5.12 20.88
N ALA A 61 -1.76 4.48 19.85
CA ALA A 61 -1.39 5.14 18.60
C ALA A 61 -2.61 5.37 17.68
N SER A 62 -2.47 6.29 16.72
CA SER A 62 -3.40 6.45 15.61
C SER A 62 -2.81 5.90 14.32
N VAL A 63 -3.68 5.34 13.46
CA VAL A 63 -3.34 5.02 12.07
C VAL A 63 -3.83 6.13 11.18
N THR A 64 -2.97 6.60 10.31
CA THR A 64 -3.33 7.46 9.18
C THR A 64 -3.31 6.64 7.91
N VAL A 65 -4.44 6.62 7.19
CA VAL A 65 -4.55 6.06 5.85
C VAL A 65 -4.58 7.22 4.87
N THR A 66 -3.70 7.21 3.87
CA THR A 66 -3.55 8.29 2.88
C THR A 66 -3.71 7.74 1.46
N ASN A 67 -4.46 8.45 0.62
CA ASN A 67 -4.47 8.22 -0.81
C ASN A 67 -3.36 9.04 -1.47
N ASN A 68 -2.22 8.41 -1.76
CA ASN A 68 -1.11 9.06 -2.46
C ASN A 68 -1.13 8.82 -3.98
N GLY A 69 -2.25 8.31 -4.52
CA GLY A 69 -2.46 8.11 -5.95
C GLY A 69 -3.19 9.29 -6.61
N HIS A 70 -3.09 9.38 -7.94
CA HIS A 70 -3.77 10.41 -8.72
C HIS A 70 -5.27 10.14 -8.97
N LEU A 71 -5.78 9.00 -8.52
CA LEU A 71 -7.19 8.63 -8.61
C LEU A 71 -7.84 8.67 -7.23
N PRO A 72 -9.07 9.18 -7.11
CA PRO A 72 -9.83 9.04 -5.88
C PRO A 72 -10.14 7.57 -5.62
N LEU A 73 -10.17 7.19 -4.35
CA LEU A 73 -10.52 5.86 -3.88
C LEU A 73 -11.90 5.92 -3.26
N THR A 74 -12.72 4.91 -3.53
CA THR A 74 -14.06 4.83 -2.96
C THR A 74 -14.19 3.65 -2.01
N SER A 75 -15.11 3.78 -1.03
CA SER A 75 -15.39 2.72 -0.05
C SER A 75 -14.14 2.22 0.68
N VAL A 76 -13.25 3.13 1.06
CA VAL A 76 -12.04 2.84 1.82
C VAL A 76 -12.43 2.39 3.22
N ARG A 77 -11.99 1.18 3.59
CA ARG A 77 -12.27 0.57 4.90
C ARG A 77 -10.96 0.01 5.47
N PRO A 78 -10.47 0.56 6.59
CA PRO A 78 -9.36 -0.04 7.31
C PRO A 78 -9.88 -1.21 8.16
N SER A 79 -9.04 -2.22 8.31
CA SER A 79 -9.20 -3.27 9.31
C SER A 79 -7.82 -3.64 9.86
N PHE A 80 -7.79 -4.28 11.01
CA PHE A 80 -6.57 -4.59 11.74
C PHE A 80 -6.45 -6.08 11.94
N GLY A 81 -5.31 -6.61 11.56
CA GLY A 81 -4.94 -7.99 11.74
C GLY A 81 -4.04 -8.16 12.95
N LEU A 82 -4.41 -9.01 13.92
CA LEU A 82 -3.45 -9.42 14.94
C LEU A 82 -2.63 -10.59 14.43
N GLY A 83 -1.31 -10.43 14.36
CA GLY A 83 -0.39 -11.51 13.99
C GLY A 83 0.10 -12.25 15.22
N LYS A 84 0.77 -11.52 16.11
CA LYS A 84 1.39 -12.07 17.32
C LYS A 84 1.39 -11.04 18.42
N ILE A 85 1.06 -11.46 19.63
CA ILE A 85 1.11 -10.59 20.81
C ILE A 85 1.73 -11.35 21.97
N THR A 86 2.68 -10.70 22.64
CA THR A 86 3.35 -11.27 23.82
C THR A 86 3.15 -10.31 24.98
N TYR A 87 2.57 -10.83 26.07
CA TYR A 87 2.27 -10.07 27.28
C TYR A 87 2.76 -10.82 28.53
N GLY A 88 2.91 -10.10 29.63
CA GLY A 88 3.44 -10.60 30.91
C GLY A 88 4.81 -10.03 31.25
N ASP A 89 5.52 -10.73 32.13
CA ASP A 89 6.89 -10.37 32.53
C ASP A 89 7.90 -11.10 31.62
N PRO A 90 9.11 -10.56 31.39
CA PRO A 90 10.18 -11.28 30.69
C PRO A 90 10.42 -12.72 31.18
N ASN A 91 10.17 -12.99 32.47
CA ASN A 91 10.31 -14.31 33.09
C ASN A 91 9.04 -15.17 33.02
N ARG A 92 7.86 -14.56 32.78
CA ARG A 92 6.56 -15.22 32.72
C ARG A 92 5.69 -14.54 31.66
N SER A 93 5.98 -14.86 30.40
CA SER A 93 5.26 -14.32 29.25
C SER A 93 4.27 -15.33 28.68
N SER A 94 3.15 -14.83 28.20
CA SER A 94 2.19 -15.56 27.37
C SER A 94 2.23 -14.97 25.98
N THR A 95 2.24 -15.84 24.98
CA THR A 95 2.23 -15.43 23.58
C THR A 95 0.99 -15.99 22.92
N TYR A 96 0.21 -15.10 22.33
CA TYR A 96 -0.86 -15.46 21.42
C TYR A 96 -0.36 -15.19 20.00
N GLU A 97 -0.52 -16.17 19.12
CA GLU A 97 -0.14 -16.09 17.71
C GLU A 97 -1.33 -16.56 16.88
N SER A 98 -1.75 -15.75 15.93
CA SER A 98 -2.85 -16.07 15.03
C SER A 98 -2.45 -17.25 14.14
N SER A 99 -3.33 -18.24 14.01
CA SER A 99 -3.11 -19.41 13.15
C SER A 99 -3.18 -19.07 11.66
N GLU A 100 -3.85 -17.97 11.31
CA GLU A 100 -3.84 -17.38 9.98
C GLU A 100 -2.91 -16.17 9.97
N ASP A 101 -2.37 -15.80 8.79
CA ASP A 101 -1.45 -14.65 8.65
C ASP A 101 -1.92 -13.42 9.44
N TYR A 102 -3.24 -13.14 9.44
CA TYR A 102 -3.88 -12.13 10.28
C TYR A 102 -5.41 -12.33 10.38
N ALA A 103 -5.97 -12.37 11.61
CA ALA A 103 -7.42 -12.29 11.80
C ALA A 103 -7.91 -10.84 11.70
N ALA A 104 -8.69 -10.50 10.67
CA ALA A 104 -9.17 -9.14 10.43
C ALA A 104 -10.24 -8.72 11.44
N MET A 105 -9.95 -7.68 12.20
CA MET A 105 -10.83 -7.01 13.14
C MET A 105 -11.10 -5.59 12.63
N GLY A 106 -12.33 -5.12 12.74
CA GLY A 106 -12.68 -3.74 12.41
C GLY A 106 -13.83 -3.29 13.29
N SER A 107 -13.95 -1.97 13.49
CA SER A 107 -15.11 -1.42 14.16
C SER A 107 -16.30 -1.39 13.20
N GLU A 108 -17.48 -1.75 13.69
CA GLU A 108 -18.75 -1.57 12.95
C GLU A 108 -19.05 -0.10 12.70
N GLU A 109 -18.51 0.80 13.53
CA GLU A 109 -18.68 2.25 13.43
C GLU A 109 -17.82 2.86 12.30
N TRP A 110 -16.85 2.10 11.77
CA TRP A 110 -16.04 2.53 10.65
C TRP A 110 -16.78 2.36 9.32
N HIS A 111 -17.59 3.37 9.05
CA HIS A 111 -18.26 3.53 7.78
C HIS A 111 -17.22 3.66 6.66
N PRO A 112 -17.43 3.01 5.49
CA PRO A 112 -16.57 3.23 4.32
C PRO A 112 -16.48 4.71 4.01
N ARG A 113 -15.26 5.19 3.76
CA ARG A 113 -15.00 6.59 3.39
C ARG A 113 -14.51 6.67 1.96
N ASP A 114 -14.86 7.74 1.27
CA ASP A 114 -14.23 8.06 0.00
C ASP A 114 -13.02 8.95 0.30
N LEU A 115 -11.92 8.72 -0.42
CA LEU A 115 -10.70 9.51 -0.29
C LEU A 115 -10.36 10.12 -1.65
N GLY A 116 -10.39 11.44 -1.71
CA GLY A 116 -9.81 12.22 -2.80
C GLY A 116 -8.32 12.01 -2.93
N THR A 117 -7.73 12.60 -3.98
CA THR A 117 -6.27 12.63 -4.16
C THR A 117 -5.62 13.40 -3.01
N ASP A 118 -4.57 12.82 -2.42
CA ASP A 118 -3.83 13.33 -1.26
C ASP A 118 -4.67 13.49 0.02
N GLU A 119 -5.91 12.98 0.03
CA GLU A 119 -6.74 12.95 1.21
C GLU A 119 -6.29 11.84 2.16
N LYS A 120 -6.43 12.10 3.45
CA LYS A 120 -6.12 11.17 4.51
C LYS A 120 -7.19 11.19 5.59
N PHE A 121 -7.33 10.07 6.28
CA PHE A 121 -8.14 9.98 7.48
C PHE A 121 -7.41 9.17 8.55
N GLU A 122 -7.83 9.39 9.79
CA GLU A 122 -7.21 8.76 10.95
C GLU A 122 -8.22 7.89 11.70
N VAL A 123 -7.72 6.78 12.25
CA VAL A 123 -8.45 5.88 13.14
C VAL A 123 -7.57 5.54 14.34
N ALA A 124 -8.13 5.49 15.53
CA ALA A 124 -7.37 5.15 16.73
C ALA A 124 -7.29 3.62 16.89
N LEU A 125 -6.11 3.09 17.25
CA LEU A 125 -5.94 1.63 17.43
C LEU A 125 -6.72 1.10 18.63
N ASN A 126 -6.86 1.92 19.67
CA ASN A 126 -7.54 1.56 20.91
C ASN A 126 -9.07 1.37 20.74
N GLU A 127 -9.65 1.84 19.63
CA GLU A 127 -11.05 1.53 19.27
C GLU A 127 -11.26 0.04 18.94
N VAL A 128 -10.21 -0.67 18.52
CA VAL A 128 -10.27 -2.12 18.22
C VAL A 128 -9.76 -2.95 19.39
N TRP A 129 -8.69 -2.49 20.05
CA TRP A 129 -8.09 -3.19 21.17
C TRP A 129 -8.13 -2.32 22.43
N PRO A 130 -9.01 -2.63 23.39
CA PRO A 130 -9.10 -1.86 24.62
C PRO A 130 -7.83 -2.03 25.46
N ASP A 131 -7.55 -1.03 26.31
CA ASP A 131 -6.33 -0.87 27.11
C ASP A 131 -6.09 -1.96 28.19
N GLN A 132 -6.87 -3.03 28.21
CA GLN A 132 -6.89 -4.03 29.29
C GLN A 132 -5.93 -5.20 29.10
N LEU A 133 -5.06 -5.16 28.08
CA LEU A 133 -4.02 -6.15 27.92
C LEU A 133 -2.97 -5.89 29.01
N GLY A 134 -2.58 -6.92 29.77
CA GLY A 134 -1.54 -6.83 30.79
C GLY A 134 -0.19 -6.33 30.20
N PRO A 135 0.89 -6.29 31.00
CA PRO A 135 2.16 -5.69 30.58
C PRO A 135 2.61 -6.23 29.22
N LEU A 136 2.54 -5.40 28.18
CA LEU A 136 2.89 -5.84 26.86
C LEU A 136 4.41 -5.94 26.75
N LEU A 137 4.90 -6.94 26.02
CA LEU A 137 6.32 -7.12 25.69
C LEU A 137 6.57 -6.84 24.20
N SER A 138 5.70 -7.35 23.33
CA SER A 138 5.73 -7.09 21.88
C SER A 138 4.37 -7.30 21.26
N ALA A 139 4.14 -6.65 20.11
CA ALA A 139 2.97 -6.90 19.28
C ALA A 139 3.35 -6.84 17.80
N GLU A 140 2.74 -7.68 17.00
CA GLU A 140 2.80 -7.69 15.56
C GLU A 140 1.37 -7.59 15.04
N LEU A 141 1.11 -6.57 14.22
CA LEU A 141 -0.17 -6.37 13.58
C LEU A 141 0.00 -6.10 12.10
N ALA A 142 -1.07 -6.24 11.33
CA ALA A 142 -1.13 -5.69 9.98
C ALA A 142 -2.32 -4.76 9.86
N ILE A 143 -2.09 -3.58 9.32
CA ILE A 143 -3.16 -2.69 8.91
C ILE A 143 -3.55 -3.11 7.51
N MET A 144 -4.81 -3.43 7.33
CA MET A 144 -5.39 -3.85 6.07
C MET A 144 -6.27 -2.72 5.57
N VAL A 145 -6.11 -2.35 4.30
CA VAL A 145 -6.95 -1.35 3.68
C VAL A 145 -7.64 -1.97 2.49
N GLU A 146 -8.95 -2.05 2.58
CA GLU A 146 -9.82 -2.37 1.47
C GLU A 146 -10.29 -1.08 0.80
N TYR A 147 -10.31 -1.05 -0.53
CA TYR A 147 -10.80 0.09 -1.29
C TYR A 147 -11.30 -0.32 -2.68
N ARG A 148 -12.02 0.57 -3.36
CA ARG A 148 -12.49 0.40 -4.73
C ARG A 148 -11.92 1.48 -5.65
N ILE A 149 -11.62 1.08 -6.89
CA ILE A 149 -11.21 2.00 -7.95
C ILE A 149 -12.47 2.42 -8.72
N PRO A 150 -12.84 3.71 -8.80
CA PRO A 150 -14.14 4.15 -9.30
C PRO A 150 -14.39 3.78 -10.77
N ILE A 151 -13.37 3.87 -11.63
CA ILE A 151 -13.53 3.67 -13.08
C ILE A 151 -13.91 2.22 -13.41
N ILE A 152 -13.28 1.26 -12.72
CA ILE A 152 -13.40 -0.18 -13.02
C ILE A 152 -14.14 -0.96 -11.93
N HIS A 153 -14.55 -0.28 -10.85
CA HIS A 153 -15.23 -0.85 -9.68
C HIS A 153 -14.47 -2.02 -9.02
N TRP A 154 -13.17 -2.16 -9.30
CA TRP A 154 -12.37 -3.24 -8.77
C TRP A 154 -12.09 -3.03 -7.29
N ARG A 155 -12.43 -4.05 -6.50
CA ARG A 155 -12.08 -4.14 -5.09
C ARG A 155 -10.62 -4.54 -4.97
N ARG A 156 -9.88 -3.79 -4.16
CA ARG A 156 -8.48 -4.06 -3.83
C ARG A 156 -8.33 -4.19 -2.33
N PHE A 157 -7.31 -4.94 -1.95
CA PHE A 157 -6.94 -5.19 -0.58
C PHE A 157 -5.42 -5.06 -0.47
N LYS A 158 -4.95 -4.28 0.49
CA LYS A 158 -3.51 -4.09 0.74
C LYS A 158 -3.23 -4.21 2.24
N SER A 159 -2.23 -5.01 2.58
CA SER A 159 -1.77 -5.21 3.96
C SER A 159 -0.46 -4.47 4.21
N PHE A 160 -0.34 -3.89 5.40
CA PHE A 160 0.81 -3.13 5.88
C PHE A 160 1.20 -3.70 7.25
N PRO A 161 2.19 -4.61 7.29
CA PRO A 161 2.63 -5.23 8.55
C PRO A 161 3.45 -4.25 9.40
N TYR A 162 3.20 -4.26 10.71
CA TYR A 162 3.90 -3.46 11.72
C TYR A 162 4.25 -4.29 12.94
N LYS A 163 5.34 -3.90 13.61
CA LYS A 163 5.83 -4.50 14.84
C LYS A 163 6.04 -3.43 15.91
N ALA A 164 5.38 -3.57 17.04
CA ALA A 164 5.64 -2.79 18.23
C ALA A 164 6.82 -3.41 18.98
N LYS A 165 7.83 -2.58 19.25
CA LYS A 165 8.97 -2.97 20.09
C LYS A 165 9.19 -1.92 21.17
N ARG A 166 9.50 -2.39 22.38
CA ARG A 166 9.98 -1.53 23.45
C ARG A 166 11.44 -1.17 23.18
N GLN A 167 11.74 0.12 23.13
CA GLN A 167 13.10 0.63 22.98
C GLN A 167 13.84 0.68 24.34
N THR A 168 15.12 1.05 24.32
CA THR A 168 15.96 1.19 25.53
C THR A 168 15.46 2.27 26.50
N ASN A 169 14.69 3.25 26.01
CA ASN A 169 14.00 4.25 26.83
C ASN A 169 12.76 3.70 27.55
N GLY A 170 12.42 2.43 27.33
CA GLY A 170 11.25 1.79 27.93
C GLY A 170 9.92 2.11 27.23
N HIS A 171 9.91 2.90 26.15
CA HIS A 171 8.70 3.25 25.40
C HIS A 171 8.49 2.33 24.20
N PHE A 172 7.23 2.17 23.81
CA PHE A 172 6.88 1.43 22.59
C PHE A 172 6.92 2.31 21.35
N TYR A 173 7.45 1.72 20.27
CA TYR A 173 7.41 2.31 18.93
C TYR A 173 6.99 1.24 17.92
N TRP A 174 6.24 1.69 16.92
CA TRP A 174 5.83 0.86 15.79
C TRP A 174 6.82 0.98 14.63
N TYR A 175 7.17 -0.16 14.05
CA TYR A 175 8.05 -0.24 12.89
C TYR A 175 7.35 -0.98 11.77
N SER A 176 7.42 -0.45 10.55
CA SER A 176 6.96 -1.17 9.35
C SER A 176 7.81 -2.42 9.14
N ASP A 177 7.17 -3.57 8.97
CA ASP A 177 7.85 -4.86 8.72
C ASP A 177 7.79 -5.25 7.24
N ALA A 178 8.52 -4.52 6.40
CA ALA A 178 8.52 -4.74 4.95
C ALA A 178 8.88 -6.18 4.52
N ASN A 179 9.58 -6.92 5.39
CA ASN A 179 10.01 -8.29 5.12
C ASN A 179 8.87 -9.31 5.11
N LYS A 180 7.70 -8.99 5.71
CA LYS A 180 6.54 -9.89 5.69
C LYS A 180 5.71 -9.82 4.41
N GLY A 181 6.12 -9.00 3.44
CA GLY A 181 5.53 -8.93 2.11
C GLY A 181 4.09 -8.39 2.10
N HIS A 182 3.73 -7.67 1.04
CA HIS A 182 2.34 -7.36 0.77
C HIS A 182 1.64 -8.63 0.29
N VAL A 183 1.05 -9.39 1.20
CA VAL A 183 0.21 -10.52 0.80
C VAL A 183 -1.09 -9.95 0.22
N VAL A 184 -1.14 -9.81 -1.10
CA VAL A 184 -2.36 -9.48 -1.83
C VAL A 184 -3.25 -10.73 -1.79
N ARG A 185 -4.07 -10.86 -0.74
CA ARG A 185 -5.10 -11.89 -0.70
C ARG A 185 -6.32 -11.38 -1.47
N THR A 186 -6.72 -12.11 -2.50
CA THR A 186 -8.07 -11.96 -3.06
C THR A 186 -9.05 -12.44 -1.99
N PRO A 187 -9.99 -11.61 -1.51
CA PRO A 187 -11.02 -12.09 -0.61
C PRO A 187 -11.81 -13.23 -1.31
N PRO A 188 -12.24 -14.26 -0.57
CA PRO A 188 -13.09 -15.29 -1.14
C PRO A 188 -14.36 -14.66 -1.74
N PRO A 189 -14.88 -15.19 -2.86
CA PRO A 189 -16.18 -14.76 -3.37
C PRO A 189 -17.23 -14.95 -2.26
N ARG A 190 -18.05 -13.92 -2.02
CA ARG A 190 -19.20 -13.98 -1.12
C ARG A 190 -20.34 -14.75 -1.77
#